data_AF-A0A143BFK8-F1
#
_entry.id   AF-A0A143BFK8-F1
#
_cell.length_a   1.000
_cell.length_b   1.000
_cell.length_c   1.000
_cell.angle_alpha   90.00
_cell.angle_beta   90.00
_cell.angle_gamma   90.00
#
_symmetry.space_group_name_H-M   'P 1'
#
loop_
_entity.id
_entity.type
_entity.pdbx_description
1 polymer ?
#
loop_
_entity_poly.entity_id
_entity_poly.type
_entity_poly.pdbx_seq_one_letter_code
_entity_poly.pdbx_strand_id
1 'polypeptide(L)'
;MTPKTLGILAAFLLCSACSDAPSDQVADTALPPTDAVASALPTLPKFGDVVPDSGPPVQQVRSAAGVRLVMDPAPGDQINALQPPVLVLANGQRLLFAGSAVTKDSAYFVGEVALSVPAATLPLRGELTTSYCRKGENLCRTAKRQIAAE
;
A
#
# COMPACT_ATOMS: atom_id res chain seq x y z
N MET A 1 -8.20 -16.95 -50.78
CA MET A 1 -7.63 -18.29 -50.49
C MET A 1 -7.64 -18.50 -48.98
N THR A 2 -8.54 -19.36 -48.52
CA THR A 2 -8.63 -19.86 -47.14
C THR A 2 -7.60 -20.97 -46.90
N PRO A 3 -7.22 -21.23 -45.65
CA PRO A 3 -7.07 -22.60 -45.19
C PRO A 3 -8.15 -22.97 -44.16
N LYS A 4 -8.84 -24.07 -44.46
CA LYS A 4 -9.60 -24.93 -43.54
C LYS A 4 -8.64 -25.86 -42.80
N THR A 5 -9.14 -26.44 -41.69
CA THR A 5 -8.87 -27.79 -41.10
C THR A 5 -8.54 -27.67 -39.61
N LEU A 6 -8.92 -28.54 -38.64
CA LEU A 6 -10.05 -29.44 -38.32
C LEU A 6 -9.61 -30.16 -37.01
N GLY A 7 -10.52 -30.39 -36.05
CA GLY A 7 -10.40 -31.39 -34.96
C GLY A 7 -9.58 -30.96 -33.72
N ILE A 8 -9.81 -31.42 -32.48
CA ILE A 8 -10.22 -32.75 -32.00
C ILE A 8 -10.91 -32.64 -30.60
N LEU A 9 -11.75 -33.64 -30.31
CA LEU A 9 -12.56 -33.89 -29.11
C LEU A 9 -11.80 -34.07 -27.76
N ALA A 10 -12.50 -33.64 -26.71
CA ALA A 10 -12.72 -34.19 -25.36
C ALA A 10 -11.82 -35.30 -24.77
N ALA A 11 -11.45 -35.12 -23.49
CA ALA A 11 -11.42 -36.18 -22.47
C ALA A 11 -11.44 -35.59 -21.05
N PHE A 12 -12.62 -35.58 -20.40
CA PHE A 12 -12.74 -35.48 -18.93
C PHE A 12 -12.87 -36.91 -18.41
N LEU A 13 -11.88 -37.38 -17.63
CA LEU A 13 -11.91 -38.69 -16.99
C LEU A 13 -12.00 -38.51 -15.47
N LEU A 14 -13.15 -38.92 -14.94
CA LEU A 14 -13.40 -39.22 -13.53
C LEU A 14 -12.54 -40.41 -13.09
N CYS A 15 -12.05 -40.39 -11.85
CA CYS A 15 -11.81 -41.62 -11.10
C CYS A 15 -12.36 -41.47 -9.68
N SER A 16 -13.43 -42.22 -9.42
CA SER A 16 -13.97 -42.54 -8.10
C SER A 16 -13.08 -43.55 -7.37
N ALA A 17 -13.28 -43.57 -6.06
CA ALA A 17 -12.71 -44.42 -5.03
C ALA A 17 -12.50 -45.90 -5.37
N CYS A 18 -11.50 -46.51 -4.73
CA CYS A 18 -11.62 -47.83 -4.10
C CYS A 18 -10.67 -47.92 -2.89
N SER A 19 -11.26 -48.34 -1.77
CA SER A 19 -10.63 -48.73 -0.51
C SER A 19 -9.98 -50.10 -0.63
N ASP A 20 -8.90 -50.34 0.12
CA ASP A 20 -8.63 -51.67 0.72
C ASP A 20 -7.71 -51.50 1.93
N ALA A 21 -8.12 -52.08 3.06
CA ALA A 21 -7.29 -52.28 4.26
C ALA A 21 -6.58 -53.64 4.18
N PRO A 22 -5.51 -53.86 4.95
CA PRO A 22 -5.73 -54.65 6.16
C PRO A 22 -4.92 -54.20 7.39
N SER A 23 -5.45 -54.57 8.56
CA SER A 23 -4.83 -54.47 9.87
C SER A 23 -3.61 -55.40 10.00
N ASP A 24 -2.54 -54.87 10.60
CA ASP A 24 -1.57 -55.65 11.36
C ASP A 24 -1.31 -54.95 12.69
N GLN A 25 -1.42 -55.72 13.78
CA GLN A 25 -1.21 -55.26 15.15
C GLN A 25 0.25 -55.47 15.60
N VAL A 26 0.55 -54.80 16.73
CA VAL A 26 1.61 -55.08 17.71
C VAL A 26 2.89 -54.25 17.55
N ALA A 27 3.02 -53.22 18.40
CA ALA A 27 3.99 -53.23 19.49
C ALA A 27 3.79 -51.99 20.38
N ASP A 28 3.40 -52.25 21.62
CA ASP A 28 3.31 -51.29 22.71
C ASP A 28 4.72 -50.72 22.98
N THR A 29 4.99 -49.51 22.49
CA THR A 29 6.18 -48.74 22.87
C THR A 29 5.68 -47.48 23.56
N ALA A 30 5.79 -47.48 24.88
CA ALA A 30 5.49 -46.33 25.73
C ALA A 30 6.27 -45.11 25.24
N LEU A 31 5.54 -44.13 24.69
CA LEU A 31 6.05 -42.79 24.39
C LEU A 31 6.25 -42.04 25.73
N PRO A 32 7.37 -41.35 25.95
CA PRO A 32 7.49 -40.42 27.06
C PRO A 32 6.42 -39.31 26.93
N PRO A 33 5.94 -38.74 28.05
CA PRO A 33 4.97 -37.66 28.00
C PRO A 33 5.57 -36.53 27.16
N THR A 34 4.91 -36.20 26.05
CA THR A 34 5.18 -34.99 25.30
C THR A 34 4.80 -33.84 26.22
N ASP A 35 5.78 -33.30 26.94
CA ASP A 35 5.69 -31.99 27.52
C ASP A 35 5.18 -31.05 26.43
N ALA A 36 4.07 -30.40 26.75
CA ALA A 36 3.38 -29.48 25.87
C ALA A 36 4.38 -28.44 25.37
N VAL A 37 4.78 -28.56 24.10
CA VAL A 37 5.17 -27.41 23.29
C VAL A 37 3.91 -26.58 23.10
N ALA A 38 3.53 -25.88 24.17
CA ALA A 38 2.68 -24.71 24.11
C ALA A 38 3.43 -23.74 23.21
N SER A 39 3.09 -23.81 21.93
CA SER A 39 3.50 -22.85 20.91
C SER A 39 3.08 -21.50 21.44
N ALA A 40 4.04 -20.74 21.97
CA ALA A 40 3.87 -19.34 22.28
C ALA A 40 3.67 -18.63 20.94
N LEU A 41 2.42 -18.63 20.45
CA LEU A 41 2.00 -17.76 19.37
C LEU A 41 2.38 -16.33 19.80
N PRO A 42 3.14 -15.59 18.98
CA PRO A 42 3.41 -14.19 19.29
C PRO A 42 2.07 -13.48 19.43
N THR A 43 1.84 -12.88 20.60
CA THR A 43 0.64 -12.10 20.87
C THR A 43 0.55 -10.98 19.83
N LEU A 44 -0.41 -11.07 18.91
CA LEU A 44 -0.68 -10.00 17.97
C LEU A 44 -1.05 -8.73 18.76
N PRO A 45 -0.53 -7.55 18.37
CA PRO A 45 -0.91 -6.31 19.03
C PRO A 45 -2.43 -6.13 18.94
N LYS A 46 -3.05 -5.79 20.07
CA LYS A 46 -4.48 -5.50 20.17
C LYS A 46 -4.80 -4.34 19.22
N PHE A 47 -5.77 -4.51 18.33
CA PHE A 47 -6.28 -3.51 17.38
C PHE A 47 -7.10 -2.41 18.10
N GLY A 48 -6.56 -1.82 19.17
CA GLY A 48 -7.32 -0.94 20.07
C GLY A 48 -7.19 0.54 19.76
N ASP A 49 -6.00 1.02 19.40
CA ASP A 49 -5.72 2.46 19.30
C ASP A 49 -4.91 2.77 18.03
N VAL A 50 -5.44 2.38 16.87
CA VAL A 50 -4.85 2.82 15.59
C VAL A 50 -5.19 4.31 15.44
N VAL A 51 -4.28 5.19 15.90
CA VAL A 51 -4.30 6.59 15.49
C VAL A 51 -4.22 6.61 13.96
N PRO A 52 -5.21 7.20 13.27
CA PRO A 52 -5.17 7.24 11.82
C PRO A 52 -3.91 7.98 11.38
N ASP A 53 -3.01 7.28 10.70
CA ASP A 53 -1.78 7.89 10.20
C ASP A 53 -2.15 8.88 9.09
N SER A 54 -2.11 10.15 9.44
CA SER A 54 -2.47 11.25 8.54
C SER A 54 -1.41 11.49 7.45
N GLY A 55 -0.30 10.74 7.46
CA GLY A 55 0.81 10.87 6.53
C GLY A 55 1.73 12.07 6.82
N PRO A 56 2.68 12.38 5.91
CA PRO A 56 3.62 13.50 6.06
C PRO A 56 2.88 14.84 6.17
N PRO A 57 3.27 15.76 7.06
CA PRO A 57 2.56 17.03 7.24
C PRO A 57 2.55 17.87 5.95
N VAL A 58 1.47 18.63 5.73
CA VAL A 58 1.42 19.68 4.68
C VAL A 58 1.44 21.05 5.33
N GLN A 59 2.41 21.86 4.92
CA GLN A 59 2.53 23.27 5.26
C GLN A 59 1.97 24.12 4.12
N GLN A 60 1.40 25.28 4.44
CA GLN A 60 0.95 26.27 3.46
C GLN A 60 1.84 27.50 3.52
N VAL A 61 2.57 27.76 2.44
CA VAL A 61 3.41 28.95 2.31
C VAL A 61 2.69 29.95 1.40
N ARG A 62 2.28 31.09 1.96
CA ARG A 62 1.54 32.13 1.25
C ARG A 62 2.48 33.13 0.56
N SER A 63 2.05 33.63 -0.58
CA SER A 63 2.70 34.71 -1.33
C SER A 63 1.66 35.52 -2.11
N ALA A 64 2.08 36.65 -2.71
CA ALA A 64 1.22 37.42 -3.60
C ALA A 64 0.77 36.62 -4.85
N ALA A 65 1.54 35.59 -5.25
CA ALA A 65 1.21 34.74 -6.39
C ALA A 65 0.18 33.64 -6.06
N GLY A 66 -0.09 33.39 -4.78
CA GLY A 66 -0.97 32.32 -4.31
C GLY A 66 -0.37 31.53 -3.13
N VAL A 67 -0.75 30.26 -3.02
CA VAL A 67 -0.32 29.36 -1.94
C VAL A 67 0.55 28.24 -2.50
N ARG A 68 1.63 27.90 -1.80
CA ARG A 68 2.42 26.70 -2.05
C ARG A 68 2.17 25.70 -0.93
N LEU A 69 1.61 24.54 -1.29
CA LEU A 69 1.42 23.42 -0.38
C LEU A 69 2.71 22.60 -0.39
N VAL A 70 3.30 22.38 0.79
CA VAL A 70 4.63 21.79 0.94
C VAL A 70 4.57 20.57 1.84
N MET A 71 5.09 19.44 1.38
CA MET A 71 5.37 18.26 2.18
C MET A 71 6.88 18.12 2.37
N ASP A 72 7.29 18.16 3.64
CA ASP A 72 8.67 17.87 4.06
C ASP A 72 8.65 16.61 4.93
N PRO A 73 9.08 15.45 4.40
CA PRO A 73 9.09 14.21 5.15
C PRO A 73 10.12 14.26 6.29
N ALA A 74 9.78 13.67 7.44
CA ALA A 74 10.72 13.56 8.55
C ALA A 74 12.00 12.78 8.12
N PRO A 75 13.16 12.99 8.78
CA PRO A 75 14.39 12.30 8.40
C PRO A 75 14.26 10.77 8.35
N GLY A 76 14.41 10.21 7.16
CA GLY A 76 14.29 8.78 6.88
C GLY A 76 12.91 8.32 6.42
N ASP A 77 11.86 9.15 6.57
CA ASP A 77 10.59 8.94 5.88
C ASP A 77 10.76 9.24 4.39
N GLN A 78 9.97 8.58 3.55
CA GLN A 78 10.06 8.68 2.09
C GLN A 78 8.69 8.86 1.47
N ILE A 79 8.58 9.74 0.48
CA ILE A 79 7.36 9.92 -0.32
C ILE A 79 7.58 9.20 -1.65
N ASN A 80 6.64 8.30 -2.00
CA ASN A 80 6.72 7.49 -3.21
C ASN A 80 6.62 8.38 -4.46
N ALA A 81 7.62 8.32 -5.34
CA ALA A 81 7.65 9.07 -6.58
C ALA A 81 6.91 8.37 -7.72
N LEU A 82 6.73 7.05 -7.65
CA LEU A 82 5.91 6.28 -8.62
C LEU A 82 4.40 6.53 -8.42
N GLN A 83 4.02 6.96 -7.21
CA GLN A 83 2.67 7.38 -6.87
C GLN A 83 2.71 8.77 -6.22
N PRO A 84 2.95 9.82 -7.02
CA PRO A 84 3.06 11.18 -6.50
C PRO A 84 1.82 11.60 -5.72
N PRO A 85 1.99 12.42 -4.66
CA PRO A 85 0.85 12.93 -3.94
C PRO A 85 -0.10 13.70 -4.87
N VAL A 86 -1.39 13.45 -4.72
CA VAL A 86 -2.42 14.04 -5.57
C VAL A 86 -3.50 14.66 -4.71
N LEU A 87 -3.79 15.93 -4.97
CA LEU A 87 -4.95 16.63 -4.43
C LEU A 87 -6.09 16.54 -5.45
N VAL A 88 -7.17 15.89 -5.06
CA VAL A 88 -8.38 15.78 -5.87
C VAL A 88 -9.39 16.81 -5.37
N LEU A 89 -9.72 17.78 -6.22
CA LEU A 89 -10.70 18.82 -5.93
C LEU A 89 -12.14 18.30 -6.12
N ALA A 90 -13.11 19.02 -5.57
CA ALA A 90 -14.54 18.65 -5.68
C ALA A 90 -15.05 18.56 -7.13
N ASN A 91 -14.44 19.30 -8.06
CA ASN A 91 -14.75 19.25 -9.50
C ASN A 91 -14.08 18.06 -10.23
N GLY A 92 -13.39 17.17 -9.50
CA GLY A 92 -12.65 16.04 -10.07
C GLY A 92 -11.26 16.40 -10.62
N GLN A 93 -10.88 17.68 -10.62
CA GLN A 93 -9.54 18.09 -11.04
C GLN A 93 -8.48 17.51 -10.10
N ARG A 94 -7.39 17.02 -10.70
CA ARG A 94 -6.26 16.41 -10.00
C ARG A 94 -5.05 17.32 -10.07
N LEU A 95 -4.57 17.75 -8.92
CA LEU A 95 -3.36 18.56 -8.81
C LEU A 95 -2.24 17.70 -8.22
N LEU A 96 -1.15 17.54 -8.97
CA LEU A 96 -0.02 16.71 -8.57
C LEU A 96 1.02 17.55 -7.82
N PHE A 97 1.51 17.00 -6.72
CA PHE A 97 2.70 17.51 -6.07
C PHE A 97 3.94 17.05 -6.84
N ALA A 98 4.95 17.91 -6.92
CA ALA A 98 6.21 17.65 -7.60
C ALA A 98 7.39 17.89 -6.65
N GLY A 99 8.42 17.05 -6.73
CA GLY A 99 9.71 17.26 -6.09
C GLY A 99 10.76 17.74 -7.11
N SER A 100 11.88 18.26 -6.61
CA SER A 100 13.00 18.70 -7.46
C SER A 100 13.91 17.56 -7.91
N ALA A 101 13.89 16.43 -7.18
CA ALA A 101 14.70 15.26 -7.47
C ALA A 101 14.03 13.97 -6.97
N VAL A 102 14.51 12.84 -7.48
CA VAL A 102 14.14 11.49 -7.04
C VAL A 102 15.39 10.68 -6.72
N THR A 103 15.22 9.60 -5.97
CA THR A 103 16.29 8.64 -5.69
C THR A 103 16.79 8.00 -6.99
N LYS A 104 17.99 7.39 -6.96
CA LYS A 104 18.63 6.81 -8.16
C LYS A 104 17.76 5.74 -8.85
N ASP A 105 17.00 4.98 -8.06
CA ASP A 105 16.03 3.99 -8.52
C ASP A 105 14.67 4.58 -8.90
N SER A 106 14.52 5.91 -8.81
CA SER A 106 13.28 6.67 -9.08
C SER A 106 12.08 6.29 -8.21
N ALA A 107 12.31 5.55 -7.11
CA ALA A 107 11.23 5.08 -6.25
C ALA A 107 10.68 6.17 -5.34
N TYR A 108 11.50 7.13 -4.91
CA TYR A 108 11.13 8.12 -3.91
C TYR A 108 11.56 9.53 -4.29
N PHE A 109 10.81 10.54 -3.86
CA PHE A 109 11.26 11.92 -3.94
C PHE A 109 12.41 12.19 -2.97
N VAL A 110 13.32 13.08 -3.36
CA VAL A 110 14.42 13.56 -2.51
C VAL A 110 14.07 14.96 -2.03
N GLY A 111 13.92 15.11 -0.71
CA GLY A 111 13.60 16.38 -0.06
C GLY A 111 12.13 16.77 -0.20
N GLU A 112 11.90 18.08 -0.37
CA GLU A 112 10.58 18.67 -0.38
C GLU A 112 9.76 18.28 -1.62
N VAL A 113 8.47 18.03 -1.43
CA VAL A 113 7.49 17.81 -2.49
C VAL A 113 6.39 18.87 -2.36
N ALA A 114 6.10 19.60 -3.44
CA ALA A 114 5.21 20.75 -3.37
C ALA A 114 4.22 20.87 -4.53
N LEU A 115 3.13 21.58 -4.26
CA LEU A 115 2.12 22.00 -5.22
C LEU A 115 1.94 23.51 -5.11
N SER A 116 2.20 24.23 -6.20
CA SER A 116 1.90 25.67 -6.29
C SER A 116 0.48 25.87 -6.79
N VAL A 117 -0.30 26.66 -6.07
CA VAL A 117 -1.68 27.01 -6.40
C VAL A 117 -1.77 28.53 -6.63
N PRO A 118 -2.09 28.97 -7.86
CA PRO A 118 -2.24 30.39 -8.16
C PRO A 118 -3.35 31.04 -7.33
N ALA A 119 -3.19 32.33 -7.02
CA ALA A 119 -4.19 33.10 -6.28
C ALA A 119 -5.58 33.08 -6.95
N ALA A 120 -5.64 33.04 -8.27
CA ALA A 120 -6.89 32.96 -9.04
C ALA A 120 -7.66 31.64 -8.86
N THR A 121 -7.03 30.60 -8.29
CA THR A 121 -7.64 29.30 -8.01
C THR A 121 -8.11 29.18 -6.56
N LEU A 122 -7.85 30.18 -5.71
CA LEU A 122 -8.24 30.18 -4.31
C LEU A 122 -9.67 30.76 -4.12
N PRO A 123 -10.42 30.29 -3.10
CA PRO A 123 -10.09 29.21 -2.18
C PRO A 123 -10.20 27.83 -2.83
N LEU A 124 -9.40 26.87 -2.35
CA LEU A 124 -9.44 25.48 -2.82
C LEU A 124 -9.71 24.52 -1.67
N ARG A 125 -10.43 23.44 -1.96
CA ARG A 125 -10.65 22.32 -1.04
C ARG A 125 -10.61 20.99 -1.80
N GLY A 126 -10.03 19.96 -1.18
CA GLY A 126 -9.97 18.63 -1.79
C GLY A 126 -9.39 17.56 -0.88
N GLU A 127 -9.43 16.31 -1.37
CA GLU A 127 -8.80 15.16 -0.72
C GLU A 127 -7.38 14.98 -1.25
N LEU A 128 -6.39 15.09 -0.37
CA LEU A 128 -5.01 14.73 -0.67
C LEU A 128 -4.81 13.24 -0.39
N THR A 129 -4.33 12.53 -1.39
CA THR A 129 -3.83 11.15 -1.26
C THR A 129 -2.31 11.15 -1.37
N THR A 130 -1.63 10.54 -0.42
CA THR A 130 -0.16 10.45 -0.36
C THR A 130 0.28 9.01 -0.11
N SER A 131 1.15 8.48 -0.97
CA SER A 131 1.88 7.23 -0.71
C SER A 131 3.23 7.54 -0.06
N TYR A 132 3.51 6.97 1.10
CA TYR A 132 4.76 7.22 1.84
C TYR A 132 5.16 6.02 2.69
N CYS A 133 6.45 5.90 2.97
CA CYS A 133 7.03 4.90 3.86
C CYS A 133 7.61 5.63 5.07
N ARG A 134 7.38 5.14 6.29
CA ARG A 134 8.14 5.60 7.47
C ARG A 134 9.55 5.05 7.42
N LYS A 135 10.47 5.67 8.17
CA LYS A 135 11.85 5.19 8.30
C LYS A 135 11.91 3.69 8.64
N GLY A 136 12.58 2.94 7.76
CA GLY A 136 12.81 1.49 7.93
C GLY A 136 11.64 0.61 7.49
N GLU A 137 10.54 1.19 6.99
CA GLU A 137 9.46 0.41 6.37
C GLU A 137 9.84 -0.02 4.95
N ASN A 138 9.55 -1.27 4.61
CA ASN A 138 9.73 -1.82 3.25
C ASN A 138 8.47 -1.66 2.38
N LEU A 139 7.34 -1.27 2.97
CA LEU A 139 6.06 -1.12 2.30
C LEU A 139 5.47 0.24 2.63
N CYS A 140 5.17 1.02 1.59
CA CYS A 140 4.54 2.31 1.77
C CYS A 140 3.06 2.18 2.06
N ARG A 141 2.57 3.10 2.89
CA ARG A 141 1.17 3.27 3.25
C ARG A 141 0.56 4.36 2.40
N THR A 142 -0.76 4.33 2.30
CA THR A 142 -1.53 5.43 1.70
C THR A 142 -2.24 6.20 2.81
N ALA A 143 -1.99 7.49 2.92
CA ALA A 143 -2.75 8.41 3.75
C ALA A 143 -3.69 9.24 2.88
N LYS A 144 -4.88 9.53 3.43
CA LYS A 144 -5.87 10.42 2.85
C LYS A 144 -6.24 11.50 3.87
N ARG A 145 -6.30 12.76 3.45
CA ARG A 145 -6.75 13.86 4.30
C ARG A 145 -7.40 14.97 3.50
N GLN A 146 -8.29 15.70 4.14
CA GLN A 146 -8.85 16.93 3.57
C GLN A 146 -7.82 18.06 3.68
N ILE A 147 -7.67 18.82 2.59
CA ILE A 147 -6.86 20.03 2.52
C ILE A 147 -7.79 21.17 2.11
N ALA A 148 -7.64 22.30 2.79
CA ALA A 148 -8.27 23.56 2.41
C ALA A 148 -7.19 24.65 2.39
N ALA A 149 -7.13 25.43 1.32
CA ALA A 149 -6.28 26.62 1.24
C ALA A 149 -7.12 27.84 0.86
N GLU A 150 -6.79 28.95 1.50
CA GLU A 150 -7.49 30.24 1.41
C GLU A 150 -6.50 31.36 1.15
#